data_AF-A0A377JQ37-F1
#
_entry.id   AF-A0A377JQ37-F1
#
_cell.length_a   1.000
_cell.length_b   1.000
_cell.length_c   1.000
_cell.angle_alpha   90.00
_cell.angle_beta   90.00
_cell.angle_gamma   90.00
#
_symmetry.space_group_name_H-M   'P 1'
#
loop_
_entity.id
_entity.type
_entity.pdbx_description
1 polymer ?
#
loop_
_entity_poly.entity_id
_entity_poly.type
_entity_poly.pdbx_seq_one_letter_code
_entity_poly.pdbx_strand_id
1 'polypeptide(L)'
;MGFVKKVLICMAMCVGYVYAIDPQLVALVNEYKKNGIGSIESKLEGYLTSKEYWAEYLKESATEYGYFEDLKFLFVSNKSAPSLHLYQFKDSALHELGSSSALVAKGKGNKKKEGDLTTPIGSYDLNARLTGLDQYYGPLAFSTSYPNVYDQSLKKTGGGIWIHGLPLNGNREELNTRGCIAIDNELLKKYDKLIDWKKTMLITYEGELKPANVDELALVLSSLYQWKNAWQKSDLTSYLAFYDEKDFYRPDGMSFKSFREHKKNIFAKNEDKVIRISLVNVSIYPNEAHRNMYRISFMQDYKATLKGKPSFSSVGKKDMYVVLENGKMKILSER
;
A
#
# COMPACT_ATOMS: atom_id res chain seq x y z
N MET A 1 19.70 -53.24 65.00
CA MET A 1 20.23 -52.79 63.69
C MET A 1 19.37 -53.41 62.61
N GLY A 2 18.40 -52.76 61.98
CA GLY A 2 18.28 -51.37 61.58
C GLY A 2 17.93 -51.40 60.09
N PHE A 3 16.64 -51.43 59.75
CA PHE A 3 16.21 -51.22 58.35
C PHE A 3 14.81 -50.59 58.33
N VAL A 4 14.79 -49.26 58.30
CA VAL A 4 13.61 -48.43 58.05
C VAL A 4 13.36 -48.45 56.55
N LYS A 5 12.30 -49.11 56.08
CA LYS A 5 11.81 -48.95 54.71
C LYS A 5 10.96 -47.68 54.64
N LYS A 6 11.51 -46.67 53.96
CA LYS A 6 10.83 -45.42 53.59
C LYS A 6 9.63 -45.72 52.69
N VAL A 7 8.46 -45.23 53.08
CA VAL A 7 7.29 -45.11 52.19
C VAL A 7 7.49 -43.85 51.36
N LEU A 8 7.73 -44.01 50.05
CA LEU A 8 7.68 -42.91 49.09
C LEU A 8 6.21 -42.68 48.73
N ILE A 9 5.66 -41.55 49.16
CA ILE A 9 4.39 -41.03 48.65
C ILE A 9 4.69 -40.42 47.28
N CYS A 10 4.36 -41.15 46.22
CA CYS A 10 4.32 -40.60 44.87
C CYS A 10 3.10 -39.67 44.76
N MET A 11 3.31 -38.38 44.98
CA MET A 11 2.35 -37.34 44.67
C MET A 11 2.36 -37.17 43.14
N ALA A 12 1.37 -37.73 42.46
CA ALA A 12 1.15 -37.49 41.04
C ALA A 12 0.77 -36.01 40.84
N MET A 13 1.71 -35.19 40.38
CA MET A 13 1.40 -33.87 39.84
C MET A 13 0.69 -34.06 38.50
N CYS A 14 -0.64 -34.15 38.54
CA CYS A 14 -1.47 -33.84 37.38
C CYS A 14 -1.31 -32.34 37.13
N VAL A 15 -0.35 -31.96 36.29
CA VAL A 15 -0.29 -30.61 35.70
C VAL A 15 -1.43 -30.52 34.70
N GLY A 16 -2.64 -30.24 35.21
CA GLY A 16 -3.76 -29.86 34.38
C GLY A 16 -3.46 -28.49 33.78
N TYR A 17 -3.21 -28.44 32.48
CA TYR A 17 -3.26 -27.18 31.73
C TYR A 17 -4.71 -26.69 31.76
N VAL A 18 -5.04 -25.86 32.75
CA VAL A 18 -6.27 -25.07 32.71
C VAL A 18 -6.04 -23.98 31.68
N TYR A 19 -6.62 -24.13 30.50
CA TYR A 19 -6.72 -23.02 29.55
C TYR A 19 -7.60 -21.94 30.18
N ALA A 20 -6.99 -20.94 30.81
CA ALA A 20 -7.71 -19.76 31.26
C ALA A 20 -8.29 -19.08 30.02
N ILE A 21 -9.62 -18.90 29.99
CA ILE A 21 -10.28 -18.23 28.88
C ILE A 21 -9.84 -16.76 28.91
N ASP A 22 -9.36 -16.25 27.78
CA ASP A 22 -8.94 -14.86 27.62
C ASP A 22 -10.08 -13.89 28.02
N PRO A 23 -9.89 -13.02 29.03
CA PRO A 23 -10.90 -12.05 29.45
C PRO A 23 -11.41 -11.15 28.32
N GLN A 24 -10.55 -10.82 27.34
CA GLN A 24 -10.95 -10.04 26.17
C GLN A 24 -11.91 -10.82 25.28
N LEU A 25 -11.67 -12.12 25.08
CA LEU A 25 -12.58 -13.01 24.36
C LEU A 25 -13.91 -13.15 25.10
N VAL A 26 -13.89 -13.32 26.43
CA VAL A 26 -15.11 -13.34 27.25
C VAL A 26 -15.93 -12.05 27.06
N ALA A 27 -15.27 -10.90 27.04
CA ALA A 27 -15.93 -9.61 26.81
C ALA A 27 -16.57 -9.53 25.42
N LEU A 28 -15.90 -10.01 24.36
CA LEU A 28 -16.46 -10.07 23.01
C LEU A 28 -17.64 -11.05 22.92
N VAL A 29 -17.55 -12.24 23.51
CA VAL A 29 -18.64 -13.21 23.52
C VAL A 29 -19.86 -12.66 24.28
N ASN A 30 -19.65 -11.97 25.39
CA ASN A 30 -20.74 -11.35 26.15
C ASN A 30 -21.40 -10.21 25.36
N GLU A 31 -20.61 -9.40 24.66
CA GLU A 31 -21.12 -8.35 23.78
C GLU A 31 -21.94 -8.93 22.63
N TYR A 32 -21.47 -10.01 21.99
CA TYR A 32 -22.18 -10.72 20.93
C TYR A 32 -23.50 -11.32 21.45
N LYS A 33 -23.47 -12.00 22.60
CA LYS A 33 -24.67 -12.59 23.21
C LYS A 33 -25.71 -11.53 23.56
N LYS A 34 -25.28 -10.34 23.94
CA LYS A 34 -26.16 -9.24 24.38
C LYS A 34 -26.73 -8.45 23.20
N ASN A 35 -25.89 -8.09 22.23
CA ASN A 35 -26.19 -7.07 21.22
C ASN A 35 -26.04 -7.58 19.77
N GLY A 36 -25.68 -8.86 19.58
CA GLY A 36 -25.54 -9.50 18.27
C GLY A 36 -24.21 -9.19 17.56
N ILE A 37 -24.05 -9.71 16.34
CA ILE A 37 -22.78 -9.61 15.60
C ILE A 37 -22.44 -8.17 15.16
N GLY A 38 -23.44 -7.33 14.92
CA GLY A 38 -23.23 -5.95 14.48
C GLY A 38 -22.53 -5.07 15.51
N SER A 39 -22.67 -5.36 16.80
CA SER A 39 -21.95 -4.62 17.85
C SER A 39 -20.48 -5.03 17.94
N ILE A 40 -20.17 -6.29 17.63
CA ILE A 40 -18.79 -6.76 17.48
C ILE A 40 -18.12 -6.09 16.29
N GLU A 41 -18.78 -6.06 15.13
CA GLU A 41 -18.29 -5.36 13.93
C GLU A 41 -18.00 -3.88 14.28
N SER A 42 -18.95 -3.20 14.94
CA SER A 42 -18.79 -1.80 15.35
C SER A 42 -17.61 -1.59 16.32
N LYS A 43 -17.38 -2.52 17.25
CA LYS A 43 -16.27 -2.45 18.21
C LYS A 43 -14.91 -2.65 17.52
N LEU A 44 -14.82 -3.62 16.61
CA LEU A 44 -13.61 -3.88 15.83
C LEU A 44 -13.28 -2.71 14.89
N GLU A 45 -14.29 -2.19 14.19
CA GLU A 45 -14.17 -0.97 13.38
C GLU A 45 -13.69 0.24 14.20
N GLY A 46 -14.06 0.32 15.49
CA GLY A 46 -13.54 1.31 16.43
C GLY A 46 -12.02 1.22 16.61
N TYR A 47 -11.47 0.01 16.80
CA TYR A 47 -10.01 -0.18 16.90
C TYR A 47 -9.28 0.22 15.62
N LEU A 48 -9.85 -0.07 14.45
CA LEU A 48 -9.24 0.29 13.16
C LEU A 48 -9.15 1.82 12.97
N THR A 49 -9.95 2.62 13.69
CA THR A 49 -9.84 4.08 13.70
C THR A 49 -8.85 4.65 14.72
N SER A 50 -8.28 3.82 15.61
CA SER A 50 -7.34 4.25 16.66
C SER A 50 -5.91 4.24 16.13
N LYS A 51 -5.19 5.36 16.30
CA LYS A 51 -3.77 5.43 15.99
C LYS A 51 -2.96 4.52 16.91
N GLU A 52 -3.34 4.43 18.19
CA GLU A 52 -2.67 3.65 19.21
C GLU A 52 -2.72 2.14 18.89
N TYR A 53 -3.87 1.65 18.41
CA TYR A 53 -4.00 0.28 17.93
C TYR A 53 -2.99 -0.02 16.81
N TRP A 54 -2.93 0.83 15.78
CA TRP A 54 -2.00 0.63 14.67
C TRP A 54 -0.54 0.77 15.10
N ALA A 55 -0.23 1.69 16.01
CA ALA A 55 1.12 1.85 16.53
C ALA A 55 1.60 0.59 17.26
N GLU A 56 0.74 -0.03 18.08
CA GLU A 56 1.07 -1.30 18.73
C GLU A 56 1.16 -2.45 17.73
N TYR A 57 0.21 -2.54 16.78
CA TYR A 57 0.19 -3.57 15.74
C TYR A 57 1.46 -3.56 14.88
N LEU A 58 1.97 -2.38 14.54
CA LEU A 58 3.12 -2.21 13.64
C LEU A 58 4.47 -2.26 14.36
N LYS A 59 4.50 -2.31 15.69
CA LYS A 59 5.71 -2.11 16.51
C LYS A 59 6.85 -3.07 16.18
N GLU A 60 6.53 -4.30 15.77
CA GLU A 60 7.51 -5.34 15.44
C GLU A 60 7.56 -5.64 13.93
N SER A 61 6.95 -4.79 13.09
CA SER A 61 6.92 -4.95 11.64
C SER A 61 7.99 -4.09 10.96
N ALA A 62 8.56 -4.61 9.87
CA ALA A 62 9.32 -3.80 8.92
C ALA A 62 8.38 -2.77 8.29
N THR A 63 8.67 -1.50 8.50
CA THR A 63 7.80 -0.36 8.16
C THR A 63 8.47 0.64 7.23
N GLU A 64 9.76 0.47 6.94
CA GLU A 64 10.58 1.45 6.24
C GLU A 64 10.06 1.84 4.85
N TYR A 65 9.36 0.93 4.16
CA TYR A 65 8.73 1.18 2.85
C TYR A 65 7.20 1.26 2.90
N GLY A 66 6.58 0.92 4.03
CA GLY A 66 5.13 0.87 4.14
C GLY A 66 4.55 -0.26 4.99
N TYR A 67 3.24 -0.43 4.85
CA TYR A 67 2.42 -1.52 5.39
C TYR A 67 1.74 -2.25 4.23
N PHE A 68 1.78 -3.58 4.19
CA PHE A 68 1.32 -4.34 3.03
C PHE A 68 0.58 -5.62 3.43
N GLU A 69 -0.70 -5.73 3.07
CA GLU A 69 -1.51 -6.92 3.39
C GLU A 69 -1.34 -8.07 2.39
N ASP A 70 -1.12 -7.78 1.11
CA ASP A 70 -1.08 -8.81 0.07
C ASP A 70 0.08 -8.71 -0.93
N LEU A 71 0.87 -7.61 -0.89
CA LEU A 71 2.13 -7.55 -1.60
C LEU A 71 3.17 -8.49 -0.97
N LYS A 72 3.89 -9.19 -1.85
CA LYS A 72 4.91 -10.18 -1.45
C LYS A 72 6.32 -9.70 -1.75
N PHE A 73 6.47 -8.83 -2.74
CA PHE A 73 7.78 -8.38 -3.22
C PHE A 73 7.78 -6.87 -3.47
N LEU A 74 8.96 -6.29 -3.34
CA LEU A 74 9.20 -4.87 -3.56
C LEU A 74 10.49 -4.69 -4.35
N PHE A 75 10.40 -4.03 -5.49
CA PHE A 75 11.54 -3.43 -6.14
C PHE A 75 11.76 -2.02 -5.59
N VAL A 76 13.01 -1.69 -5.29
CA VAL A 76 13.43 -0.33 -4.91
C VAL A 76 14.52 0.12 -5.86
N SER A 77 14.29 1.23 -6.57
CA SER A 77 15.24 1.80 -7.52
C SER A 77 15.70 3.19 -7.10
N ASN A 78 17.01 3.35 -7.02
CA ASN A 78 17.66 4.63 -6.79
C ASN A 78 18.10 5.23 -8.14
N LYS A 79 17.59 6.41 -8.50
CA LYS A 79 17.99 7.11 -9.72
C LYS A 79 19.37 7.78 -9.62
N SER A 80 19.77 8.23 -8.43
CA SER A 80 21.02 9.00 -8.22
C SER A 80 22.26 8.13 -8.25
N ALA A 81 22.17 6.94 -7.65
CA ALA A 81 23.12 5.87 -7.80
C ALA A 81 22.37 4.70 -8.45
N PRO A 82 22.25 4.68 -9.79
CA PRO A 82 21.39 3.76 -10.53
C PRO A 82 21.51 2.31 -10.06
N SER A 83 20.54 1.88 -9.27
CA SER A 83 20.46 0.53 -8.70
C SER A 83 19.03 0.02 -8.70
N LEU A 84 18.91 -1.31 -8.58
CA LEU A 84 17.64 -1.98 -8.35
C LEU A 84 17.85 -3.06 -7.28
N HIS A 85 17.10 -2.94 -6.19
CA HIS A 85 17.05 -3.91 -5.11
C HIS A 85 15.72 -4.66 -5.18
N LEU A 86 15.73 -5.96 -4.92
CA LEU A 86 14.53 -6.78 -4.77
C LEU A 86 14.42 -7.26 -3.32
N TYR A 87 13.28 -6.99 -2.72
CA TYR A 87 12.94 -7.47 -1.39
C TYR A 87 11.73 -8.40 -1.42
N GLN A 88 11.64 -9.26 -0.42
CA GLN A 88 10.50 -10.10 -0.10
C GLN A 88 9.95 -9.73 1.28
N PHE A 89 8.64 -9.54 1.36
CA PHE A 89 7.94 -9.45 2.64
C PHE A 89 7.68 -10.86 3.16
N LYS A 90 8.20 -11.18 4.35
CA LYS A 90 8.00 -12.47 5.00
C LYS A 90 8.06 -12.30 6.51
N ASP A 91 7.12 -12.91 7.23
CA ASP A 91 7.11 -12.94 8.70
C ASP A 91 7.21 -11.53 9.34
N SER A 92 6.46 -10.57 8.78
CA SER A 92 6.51 -9.14 9.16
C SER A 92 7.86 -8.44 8.96
N ALA A 93 8.84 -9.11 8.34
CA ALA A 93 10.14 -8.57 8.02
C ALA A 93 10.33 -8.37 6.51
N LEU A 94 11.31 -7.54 6.16
CA LEU A 94 11.73 -7.31 4.79
C LEU A 94 13.10 -7.97 4.55
N HIS A 95 13.15 -8.91 3.62
CA HIS A 95 14.37 -9.63 3.27
C HIS A 95 14.86 -9.24 1.88
N GLU A 96 16.09 -8.75 1.78
CA GLU A 96 16.72 -8.48 0.48
C GLU A 96 17.06 -9.80 -0.21
N LEU A 97 16.51 -10.03 -1.41
CA LEU A 97 16.78 -11.20 -2.24
C LEU A 97 17.93 -10.98 -3.22
N GLY A 98 18.27 -9.71 -3.48
CA GLY A 98 19.38 -9.33 -4.32
C GLY A 98 19.32 -7.87 -4.74
N SER A 99 20.45 -7.39 -5.25
CA SER A 99 20.60 -6.05 -5.79
C SER A 99 21.59 -6.03 -6.94
N SER A 100 21.49 -5.00 -7.77
CA SER A 100 22.39 -4.74 -8.88
C SER A 100 22.48 -3.26 -9.18
N SER A 101 23.53 -2.86 -9.91
CA SER A 101 23.44 -1.64 -10.70
C SER A 101 22.31 -1.76 -11.73
N ALA A 102 21.80 -0.62 -12.16
CA ALA A 102 20.79 -0.53 -13.20
C ALA A 102 21.11 0.62 -14.15
N LEU A 103 20.62 0.55 -15.39
CA LEU A 103 20.57 1.72 -16.26
C LEU A 103 19.21 2.38 -16.08
N VAL A 104 19.21 3.69 -15.86
CA VAL A 104 18.01 4.53 -15.80
C VAL A 104 18.13 5.64 -16.83
N ALA A 105 17.11 6.48 -16.96
CA ALA A 105 17.18 7.62 -17.85
C ALA A 105 18.06 8.74 -17.26
N LYS A 106 18.77 9.47 -18.13
CA LYS A 106 19.66 10.57 -17.74
C LYS A 106 18.94 11.77 -17.09
N GLY A 107 17.63 11.89 -17.30
CA GLY A 107 16.83 12.99 -16.77
C GLY A 107 16.78 13.00 -15.25
N LYS A 108 17.17 14.12 -14.64
CA LYS A 108 17.01 14.38 -13.21
C LYS A 108 15.57 14.76 -12.88
N GLY A 109 15.19 14.62 -11.61
CA GLY A 109 13.84 14.91 -11.15
C GLY A 109 12.82 13.89 -11.65
N ASN A 110 11.55 14.27 -11.63
CA ASN A 110 10.44 13.39 -11.93
C ASN A 110 9.97 13.55 -13.38
N LYS A 111 9.55 12.43 -13.97
CA LYS A 111 8.96 12.37 -15.31
C LYS A 111 7.68 13.22 -15.36
N LYS A 112 7.54 14.06 -16.39
CA LYS A 112 6.43 15.00 -16.57
C LYS A 112 5.74 14.87 -17.93
N LYS A 113 6.50 14.54 -18.98
CA LYS A 113 5.97 14.50 -20.35
C LYS A 113 6.46 13.28 -21.12
N GLU A 114 5.72 12.90 -22.14
CA GLU A 114 6.20 11.93 -23.12
C GLU A 114 7.50 12.41 -23.77
N GLY A 115 8.45 11.50 -23.94
CA GLY A 115 9.75 11.81 -24.57
C GLY A 115 10.74 12.63 -23.74
N ASP A 116 10.45 12.94 -22.47
CA ASP A 116 11.33 13.77 -21.62
C ASP A 116 12.61 13.08 -21.10
N LEU A 117 12.81 11.80 -21.44
CA LEU A 117 13.99 10.99 -21.07
C LEU A 117 14.25 10.94 -19.56
N THR A 118 13.18 10.83 -18.78
CA THR A 118 13.24 10.79 -17.30
C THR A 118 12.58 9.52 -16.77
N THR A 119 13.26 8.81 -15.86
CA THR A 119 12.64 7.73 -15.08
C THR A 119 11.76 8.35 -13.98
N PRO A 120 10.49 7.94 -13.83
CA PRO A 120 9.58 8.54 -12.86
C PRO A 120 9.99 8.27 -11.41
N ILE A 121 9.63 9.20 -10.52
CA ILE A 121 9.81 9.11 -9.07
C ILE A 121 8.42 8.89 -8.44
N GLY A 122 8.31 7.86 -7.59
CA GLY A 122 7.05 7.47 -6.94
C GLY A 122 6.95 5.97 -6.66
N SER A 123 5.73 5.53 -6.33
CA SER A 123 5.35 4.12 -6.15
C SER A 123 4.44 3.66 -7.29
N TYR A 124 4.73 2.48 -7.84
CA TYR A 124 4.11 1.93 -9.06
C TYR A 124 3.83 0.44 -8.90
N ASP A 125 2.69 -0.02 -9.42
CA ASP A 125 2.43 -1.45 -9.57
C ASP A 125 3.15 -2.00 -10.80
N LEU A 126 3.35 -3.32 -10.84
CA LEU A 126 3.65 -4.02 -12.09
C LEU A 126 2.33 -4.51 -12.70
N ASN A 127 2.03 -4.08 -13.91
CA ASN A 127 0.76 -4.35 -14.59
C ASN A 127 0.84 -5.49 -15.61
N ALA A 128 2.03 -5.84 -16.07
CA ALA A 128 2.23 -6.94 -17.00
C ALA A 128 3.66 -7.49 -16.95
N ARG A 129 3.78 -8.77 -17.30
CA ARG A 129 5.04 -9.42 -17.70
C ARG A 129 5.01 -9.60 -19.22
N LEU A 130 6.00 -9.03 -19.91
CA LEU A 130 6.10 -8.98 -21.36
C LEU A 130 7.25 -9.86 -21.84
N THR A 131 7.06 -10.60 -22.93
CA THR A 131 8.07 -11.44 -23.60
C THR A 131 7.90 -11.34 -25.12
N GLY A 132 8.88 -11.84 -25.89
CA GLY A 132 8.84 -11.72 -27.36
C GLY A 132 9.00 -10.26 -27.81
N LEU A 133 9.74 -9.48 -27.02
CA LEU A 133 10.05 -8.07 -27.30
C LEU A 133 11.20 -7.96 -28.31
N ASP A 134 11.41 -6.75 -28.82
CA ASP A 134 12.64 -6.43 -29.55
C ASP A 134 13.87 -6.81 -28.70
N GLN A 135 14.92 -7.29 -29.36
CA GLN A 135 16.14 -7.79 -28.72
C GLN A 135 16.83 -6.76 -27.81
N TYR A 136 16.58 -5.46 -28.03
CA TYR A 136 17.00 -4.38 -27.14
C TYR A 136 16.55 -4.55 -25.69
N TYR A 137 15.34 -5.06 -25.46
CA TYR A 137 14.74 -5.16 -24.12
C TYR A 137 15.18 -6.41 -23.33
N GLY A 138 16.06 -7.22 -23.91
CA GLY A 138 16.49 -8.46 -23.27
C GLY A 138 15.41 -9.55 -23.27
N PRO A 139 15.43 -10.48 -22.30
CA PRO A 139 14.58 -11.68 -22.34
C PRO A 139 13.11 -11.41 -21.99
N LEU A 140 12.83 -10.38 -21.19
CA LEU A 140 11.49 -10.01 -20.73
C LEU A 140 11.46 -8.57 -20.21
N ALA A 141 10.26 -8.05 -19.96
CA ALA A 141 10.07 -6.79 -19.25
C ALA A 141 8.89 -6.86 -18.28
N PHE A 142 9.00 -6.19 -17.14
CA PHE A 142 7.87 -5.89 -16.25
C PHE A 142 7.37 -4.48 -16.53
N SER A 143 6.12 -4.36 -17.01
CA SER A 143 5.52 -3.06 -17.26
C SER A 143 5.03 -2.43 -15.97
N THR A 144 5.42 -1.18 -15.70
CA THR A 144 4.94 -0.42 -14.54
C THR A 144 3.59 0.23 -14.80
N SER A 145 2.97 0.74 -13.74
CA SER A 145 1.72 1.50 -13.78
C SER A 145 1.91 3.00 -14.05
N TYR A 146 3.07 3.45 -14.54
CA TYR A 146 3.26 4.85 -14.93
C TYR A 146 2.48 5.20 -16.22
N PRO A 147 1.76 6.34 -16.28
CA PRO A 147 1.50 7.27 -15.18
C PRO A 147 0.46 6.70 -14.21
N ASN A 148 0.74 6.76 -12.90
CA ASN A 148 -0.23 6.32 -11.89
C ASN A 148 -1.34 7.37 -11.68
N VAL A 149 -2.27 7.12 -10.75
CA VAL A 149 -3.41 8.03 -10.47
C VAL A 149 -2.95 9.44 -10.09
N TYR A 150 -1.88 9.58 -9.30
CA TYR A 150 -1.35 10.89 -8.93
C TYR A 150 -0.65 11.58 -10.09
N ASP A 151 0.15 10.84 -10.87
CA ASP A 151 0.78 11.35 -12.08
C ASP A 151 -0.27 11.88 -13.07
N GLN A 152 -1.38 11.15 -13.24
CA GLN A 152 -2.51 11.55 -14.07
C GLN A 152 -3.21 12.81 -13.54
N SER A 153 -3.42 12.93 -12.22
CA SER A 153 -3.99 14.17 -11.64
C SER A 153 -3.09 15.39 -11.83
N LEU A 154 -1.77 15.18 -11.94
CA LEU A 154 -0.78 16.21 -12.28
C LEU A 154 -0.64 16.43 -13.79
N LYS A 155 -1.49 15.79 -14.61
CA LYS A 155 -1.48 15.86 -16.09
C LYS A 155 -0.16 15.43 -16.71
N LYS A 156 0.57 14.52 -16.06
CA LYS A 156 1.78 13.95 -16.64
C LYS A 156 1.42 12.98 -17.78
N THR A 157 2.27 12.94 -18.79
CA THR A 157 2.05 12.13 -20.01
C THR A 157 3.20 11.17 -20.30
N GLY A 158 2.99 10.31 -21.30
CA GLY A 158 3.89 9.23 -21.67
C GLY A 158 3.46 7.89 -21.08
N GLY A 159 4.28 6.86 -21.29
CA GLY A 159 4.03 5.50 -20.85
C GLY A 159 5.24 4.62 -21.16
N GLY A 160 5.05 3.30 -21.14
CA GLY A 160 6.12 2.36 -21.52
C GLY A 160 7.32 2.37 -20.58
N ILE A 161 7.12 2.69 -19.30
CA ILE A 161 8.17 2.63 -18.28
C ILE A 161 8.24 1.20 -17.77
N TRP A 162 9.31 0.49 -18.10
CA TRP A 162 9.47 -0.93 -17.80
C TRP A 162 10.72 -1.20 -16.97
N ILE A 163 10.72 -2.32 -16.23
CA ILE A 163 11.92 -2.97 -15.74
C ILE A 163 12.28 -4.05 -16.76
N HIS A 164 13.41 -3.95 -17.46
CA HIS A 164 13.77 -4.88 -18.54
C HIS A 164 15.25 -5.27 -18.53
N GLY A 165 15.65 -6.12 -19.47
CA GLY A 165 17.01 -6.63 -19.60
C GLY A 165 17.92 -5.74 -20.45
N LEU A 166 19.16 -6.15 -20.63
CA LEU A 166 20.10 -5.53 -21.58
C LEU A 166 19.97 -6.17 -22.97
N PRO A 167 20.40 -5.47 -24.06
CA PRO A 167 20.31 -6.01 -25.42
C PRO A 167 20.88 -7.42 -25.58
N LEU A 168 20.15 -8.30 -26.26
CA LEU A 168 20.53 -9.72 -26.43
C LEU A 168 21.73 -9.90 -27.37
N ASN A 169 21.94 -9.00 -28.32
CA ASN A 169 23.10 -8.99 -29.22
C ASN A 169 24.42 -8.60 -28.54
N GLY A 170 24.43 -8.35 -27.23
CA GLY A 170 25.63 -7.94 -26.49
C GLY A 170 25.98 -6.45 -26.62
N ASN A 171 25.16 -5.63 -27.29
CA ASN A 171 25.38 -4.17 -27.31
C ASN A 171 25.26 -3.59 -25.90
N ARG A 172 26.27 -2.82 -25.47
CA ARG A 172 26.35 -2.13 -24.18
C ARG A 172 26.79 -0.66 -24.32
N GLU A 173 26.64 -0.08 -25.51
CA GLU A 173 27.06 1.29 -25.81
C GLU A 173 26.18 2.33 -25.09
N GLU A 174 24.89 2.03 -24.90
CA GLU A 174 23.98 2.93 -24.20
C GLU A 174 24.21 2.90 -22.69
N LEU A 175 24.60 4.05 -22.14
CA LEU A 175 24.79 4.22 -20.68
C LEU A 175 23.50 4.61 -19.95
N ASN A 176 22.43 4.95 -20.67
CA ASN A 176 21.17 5.42 -20.10
C ASN A 176 19.99 4.93 -20.94
N THR A 177 18.86 4.65 -20.29
CA THR A 177 17.60 4.35 -20.97
C THR A 177 16.87 5.65 -21.34
N ARG A 178 15.67 5.51 -21.93
CA ARG A 178 14.74 6.64 -22.20
C ARG A 178 13.68 6.83 -21.11
N GLY A 179 13.75 6.08 -20.02
CA GLY A 179 12.75 6.10 -18.93
C GLY A 179 12.69 4.80 -18.15
N CYS A 180 12.99 3.67 -18.80
CA CYS A 180 13.02 2.35 -18.20
C CYS A 180 14.13 2.16 -17.16
N ILE A 181 14.04 1.05 -16.42
CA ILE A 181 15.08 0.55 -15.55
C ILE A 181 15.60 -0.74 -16.20
N ALA A 182 16.87 -0.78 -16.62
CA ALA A 182 17.47 -1.96 -17.24
C ALA A 182 18.48 -2.63 -16.32
N ILE A 183 18.42 -3.95 -16.19
CA ILE A 183 19.35 -4.77 -15.39
C ILE A 183 19.87 -5.95 -16.20
N ASP A 184 20.85 -6.68 -15.66
CA ASP A 184 21.40 -7.88 -16.30
C ASP A 184 20.34 -8.94 -16.61
N ASN A 185 20.51 -9.63 -17.75
CA ASN A 185 19.55 -10.60 -18.28
C ASN A 185 19.42 -11.85 -17.42
N GLU A 186 20.51 -12.36 -16.84
CA GLU A 186 20.45 -13.54 -15.97
C GLU A 186 19.79 -13.18 -14.64
N LEU A 187 20.09 -12.00 -14.10
CA LEU A 187 19.44 -11.50 -12.89
C LEU A 187 17.94 -11.28 -13.09
N LEU A 188 17.55 -10.65 -14.21
CA LEU A 188 16.14 -10.45 -14.52
C LEU A 188 15.38 -11.78 -14.66
N LYS A 189 15.96 -12.78 -15.33
CA LYS A 189 15.40 -14.13 -15.41
C LYS A 189 15.29 -14.82 -14.06
N LYS A 190 16.25 -14.56 -13.15
CA LYS A 190 16.17 -15.05 -11.76
C LYS A 190 14.98 -14.41 -11.04
N TYR A 191 14.85 -13.09 -11.10
CA TYR A 191 13.73 -12.38 -10.47
C TYR A 191 12.38 -12.84 -11.02
N ASP A 192 12.28 -13.04 -12.33
CA ASP A 192 11.07 -13.56 -12.98
C ASP A 192 10.60 -14.92 -12.46
N LYS A 193 11.53 -15.81 -12.10
CA LYS A 193 11.19 -17.10 -11.48
C LYS A 193 10.80 -16.99 -10.01
N LEU A 194 11.24 -15.93 -9.33
CA LEU A 194 11.04 -15.73 -7.89
C LEU A 194 9.73 -15.00 -7.59
N ILE A 195 9.40 -13.97 -8.37
CA ILE A 195 8.33 -13.05 -8.02
C ILE A 195 7.00 -13.44 -8.68
N ASP A 196 5.91 -13.19 -7.96
CA ASP A 196 4.60 -12.99 -8.59
C ASP A 196 4.46 -11.50 -8.88
N TRP A 197 4.64 -11.11 -10.15
CA TRP A 197 4.63 -9.70 -10.53
C TRP A 197 3.32 -8.99 -10.16
N LYS A 198 2.18 -9.70 -10.03
CA LYS A 198 0.91 -9.11 -9.60
C LYS A 198 0.92 -8.71 -8.12
N LYS A 199 1.85 -9.27 -7.35
CA LYS A 199 2.09 -9.00 -5.92
C LYS A 199 3.43 -8.30 -5.70
N THR A 200 3.91 -7.59 -6.72
CA THR A 200 5.15 -6.83 -6.69
C THR A 200 4.89 -5.36 -6.99
N MET A 201 5.51 -4.49 -6.20
CA MET A 201 5.51 -3.04 -6.40
C MET A 201 6.92 -2.55 -6.73
N LEU A 202 7.01 -1.38 -7.36
CA LEU A 202 8.24 -0.62 -7.58
C LEU A 202 8.16 0.71 -6.83
N ILE A 203 9.16 1.00 -5.99
CA ILE A 203 9.41 2.34 -5.45
C ILE A 203 10.65 2.89 -6.14
N THR A 204 10.53 4.05 -6.79
CA THR A 204 11.65 4.74 -7.43
C THR A 204 11.86 6.11 -6.79
N TYR A 205 13.11 6.43 -6.42
CA TYR A 205 13.48 7.68 -5.76
C TYR A 205 14.75 8.30 -6.34
N GLU A 206 15.00 9.57 -6.01
CA GLU A 206 16.21 10.30 -6.35
C GLU A 206 16.72 11.03 -5.11
N GLY A 207 18.02 11.00 -4.86
CA GLY A 207 18.65 11.55 -3.67
C GLY A 207 18.46 10.64 -2.45
N GLU A 208 18.01 11.22 -1.34
CA GLU A 208 17.75 10.50 -0.11
C GLU A 208 16.31 9.97 -0.07
N LEU A 209 16.16 8.73 0.40
CA LEU A 209 14.87 8.12 0.66
C LEU A 209 14.54 8.27 2.14
N LYS A 210 13.48 9.01 2.46
CA LYS A 210 12.94 9.05 3.82
C LYS A 210 12.12 7.77 4.06
N PRO A 211 12.52 6.89 4.98
CA PRO A 211 11.71 5.73 5.33
C PRO A 211 10.45 6.16 6.09
N ALA A 212 9.39 5.36 6.00
CA ALA A 212 8.25 5.50 6.89
C ALA A 212 8.60 5.04 8.31
N ASN A 213 7.88 5.56 9.29
CA ASN A 213 7.95 5.10 10.67
C ASN A 213 6.56 4.68 11.17
N VAL A 214 6.55 3.95 12.29
CA VAL A 214 5.34 3.40 12.93
C VAL A 214 4.30 4.48 13.21
N ASP A 215 4.71 5.64 13.74
CA ASP A 215 3.77 6.71 14.09
C ASP A 215 3.06 7.30 12.86
N GLU A 216 3.81 7.49 11.78
CA GLU A 216 3.29 8.00 10.51
C GLU A 216 2.35 6.98 9.84
N LEU A 217 2.73 5.70 9.77
CA LEU A 217 1.86 4.65 9.22
C LEU A 217 0.60 4.44 10.06
N ALA A 218 0.72 4.48 11.38
CA ALA A 218 -0.41 4.40 12.28
C ALA A 218 -1.40 5.56 12.08
N LEU A 219 -0.88 6.77 11.85
CA LEU A 219 -1.70 7.92 11.49
C LEU A 219 -2.41 7.74 10.14
N VAL A 220 -1.70 7.25 9.11
CA VAL A 220 -2.30 7.00 7.78
C VAL A 220 -3.39 5.94 7.86
N LEU A 221 -3.14 4.81 8.52
CA LEU A 221 -4.09 3.71 8.62
C LEU A 221 -5.32 4.11 9.43
N SER A 222 -5.15 4.70 10.63
CA SER A 222 -6.27 5.20 11.42
C SER A 222 -7.10 6.23 10.64
N SER A 223 -6.44 7.15 9.94
CA SER A 223 -7.12 8.17 9.12
C SER A 223 -7.89 7.55 7.94
N LEU A 224 -7.38 6.48 7.31
CA LEU A 224 -8.11 5.75 6.26
C LEU A 224 -9.43 5.18 6.79
N TYR A 225 -9.42 4.55 7.96
CA TYR A 225 -10.64 4.00 8.55
C TYR A 225 -11.59 5.08 9.06
N GLN A 226 -11.08 6.20 9.58
CA GLN A 226 -11.89 7.36 9.92
C GLN A 226 -12.56 7.99 8.68
N TRP A 227 -11.82 8.12 7.59
CA TRP A 227 -12.34 8.55 6.28
C TRP A 227 -13.44 7.61 5.77
N LYS A 228 -13.21 6.29 5.81
CA LYS A 228 -14.21 5.28 5.43
C LYS A 228 -15.47 5.43 6.27
N ASN A 229 -15.33 5.61 7.58
CA ASN A 229 -16.45 5.72 8.50
C ASN A 229 -17.26 7.01 8.29
N ALA A 230 -16.59 8.14 8.03
CA ALA A 230 -17.26 9.39 7.66
C ALA A 230 -18.05 9.23 6.34
N TRP A 231 -17.45 8.55 5.35
CA TRP A 231 -18.13 8.28 4.08
C TRP A 231 -19.34 7.36 4.26
N GLN A 232 -19.20 6.26 5.00
CA GLN A 232 -20.27 5.31 5.24
C GLN A 232 -21.47 5.96 5.97
N LYS A 233 -21.20 6.86 6.92
CA LYS A 233 -22.21 7.59 7.69
C LYS A 233 -22.77 8.82 6.98
N SER A 234 -22.32 9.11 5.75
CA SER A 234 -22.67 10.34 5.03
C SER A 234 -22.34 11.64 5.79
N ASP A 235 -21.32 11.63 6.64
CA ASP A 235 -20.82 12.82 7.32
C ASP A 235 -19.93 13.63 6.36
N LEU A 236 -20.56 14.56 5.63
CA LEU A 236 -19.92 15.33 4.58
C LEU A 236 -18.76 16.18 5.12
N THR A 237 -18.95 16.80 6.28
CA THR A 237 -17.96 17.72 6.85
C THR A 237 -16.70 16.97 7.25
N SER A 238 -16.84 15.87 7.98
CA SER A 238 -15.69 15.04 8.38
C SER A 238 -15.04 14.36 7.19
N TYR A 239 -15.82 13.90 6.21
CA TYR A 239 -15.30 13.30 4.98
C TYR A 239 -14.46 14.28 4.17
N LEU A 240 -14.95 15.50 3.92
CA LEU A 240 -14.24 16.51 3.14
C LEU A 240 -12.99 17.04 3.86
N ALA A 241 -12.95 16.98 5.20
CA ALA A 241 -11.79 17.40 5.98
C ALA A 241 -10.52 16.57 5.70
N PHE A 242 -10.66 15.36 5.15
CA PHE A 242 -9.53 14.54 4.72
C PHE A 242 -8.92 14.99 3.39
N TYR A 243 -9.55 15.88 2.63
CA TYR A 243 -9.06 16.29 1.32
C TYR A 243 -8.24 17.58 1.43
N ASP A 244 -7.21 17.69 0.59
CA ASP A 244 -6.48 18.94 0.46
C ASP A 244 -7.27 19.91 -0.43
N GLU A 245 -7.60 21.11 0.07
CA GLU A 245 -8.45 22.02 -0.70
C GLU A 245 -7.74 22.67 -1.89
N LYS A 246 -6.40 22.74 -1.84
CA LYS A 246 -5.56 23.43 -2.82
C LYS A 246 -5.01 22.47 -3.86
N ASP A 247 -4.47 21.36 -3.40
CA ASP A 247 -3.70 20.42 -4.22
C ASP A 247 -4.52 19.22 -4.69
N PHE A 248 -5.76 19.02 -4.20
CA PHE A 248 -6.56 17.87 -4.62
C PHE A 248 -7.06 17.98 -6.06
N TYR A 249 -6.70 16.97 -6.84
CA TYR A 249 -7.24 16.73 -8.18
C TYR A 249 -7.44 15.24 -8.41
N ARG A 250 -8.56 14.87 -9.05
CA ARG A 250 -8.76 13.52 -9.57
C ARG A 250 -8.08 13.35 -10.94
N PRO A 251 -7.81 12.11 -11.38
CA PRO A 251 -7.25 11.85 -12.72
C PRO A 251 -8.08 12.41 -13.88
N ASP A 252 -9.39 12.57 -13.69
CA ASP A 252 -10.31 13.18 -14.66
C ASP A 252 -10.26 14.72 -14.69
N GLY A 253 -9.37 15.33 -13.88
CA GLY A 253 -9.19 16.78 -13.78
C GLY A 253 -10.15 17.46 -12.80
N MET A 254 -11.01 16.72 -12.09
CA MET A 254 -11.92 17.29 -11.10
C MET A 254 -11.14 17.84 -9.90
N SER A 255 -11.22 19.16 -9.68
CA SER A 255 -10.65 19.85 -8.52
C SER A 255 -11.47 19.63 -7.24
N PHE A 256 -10.90 19.99 -6.09
CA PHE A 256 -11.60 19.94 -4.80
C PHE A 256 -12.95 20.64 -4.81
N LYS A 257 -13.03 21.85 -5.39
CA LYS A 257 -14.29 22.63 -5.44
C LYS A 257 -15.40 21.83 -6.14
N SER A 258 -15.13 21.29 -7.32
CA SER A 258 -16.11 20.51 -8.09
C SER A 258 -16.43 19.19 -7.41
N PHE A 259 -15.43 18.53 -6.83
CA PHE A 259 -15.59 17.29 -6.08
C PHE A 259 -16.49 17.48 -4.85
N ARG A 260 -16.28 18.57 -4.10
CA ARG A 260 -17.10 18.94 -2.95
C ARG A 260 -18.57 19.11 -3.32
N GLU A 261 -18.85 19.89 -4.36
CA GLU A 261 -20.24 20.11 -4.80
C GLU A 261 -20.88 18.80 -5.30
N HIS A 262 -20.12 17.96 -6.01
CA HIS A 262 -20.58 16.63 -6.40
C HIS A 262 -20.92 15.77 -5.17
N LYS A 263 -20.01 15.66 -4.20
CA LYS A 263 -20.20 14.85 -2.99
C LYS A 263 -21.31 15.38 -2.09
N LYS A 264 -21.51 16.70 -2.03
CA LYS A 264 -22.66 17.32 -1.34
C LYS A 264 -23.98 16.78 -1.88
N ASN A 265 -24.14 16.71 -3.20
CA ASN A 265 -25.34 16.15 -3.82
C ASN A 265 -25.50 14.64 -3.58
N ILE A 266 -24.39 13.89 -3.57
CA ILE A 266 -24.42 12.45 -3.28
C ILE A 266 -24.81 12.19 -1.81
N PHE A 267 -24.25 12.92 -0.86
CA PHE A 267 -24.52 12.72 0.56
C PHE A 267 -25.93 13.21 0.95
N ALA A 268 -26.45 14.24 0.27
CA ALA A 268 -27.82 14.71 0.45
C ALA A 268 -28.90 13.66 0.12
N LYS A 269 -28.57 12.61 -0.66
CA LYS A 269 -29.49 11.49 -0.91
C LYS A 269 -29.76 10.65 0.34
N ASN A 270 -28.89 10.74 1.35
CA ASN A 270 -28.95 10.01 2.62
C ASN A 270 -29.17 8.49 2.41
N GLU A 271 -28.47 7.92 1.43
CA GLU A 271 -28.45 6.47 1.21
C GLU A 271 -27.70 5.77 2.36
N ASP A 272 -28.22 4.65 2.82
CA ASP A 272 -27.48 3.76 3.71
C ASP A 272 -26.36 3.12 2.89
N LYS A 273 -25.14 3.14 3.43
CA LYS A 273 -23.95 2.63 2.75
C LYS A 273 -23.31 1.55 3.59
N VAL A 274 -22.79 0.53 2.92
CA VAL A 274 -21.88 -0.44 3.49
C VAL A 274 -20.61 -0.41 2.64
N ILE A 275 -19.49 -0.06 3.27
CA ILE A 275 -18.20 0.10 2.63
C ILE A 275 -17.22 -0.81 3.36
N ARG A 276 -16.77 -1.85 2.66
CA ARG A 276 -15.76 -2.79 3.14
C ARG A 276 -14.48 -2.57 2.36
N ILE A 277 -13.37 -2.42 3.08
CA ILE A 277 -12.03 -2.34 2.50
C ILE A 277 -11.23 -3.59 2.90
N SER A 278 -10.37 -4.05 2.00
CA SER A 278 -9.53 -5.24 2.19
C SER A 278 -8.28 -5.12 1.32
N LEU A 279 -7.25 -5.91 1.61
CA LEU A 279 -5.99 -5.92 0.86
C LEU A 279 -5.36 -4.53 0.84
N VAL A 280 -5.31 -3.90 2.02
CA VAL A 280 -4.77 -2.56 2.21
C VAL A 280 -3.26 -2.59 2.10
N ASN A 281 -2.73 -1.75 1.22
CA ASN A 281 -1.30 -1.52 1.05
C ASN A 281 -1.04 -0.02 1.14
N VAL A 282 -0.17 0.39 2.05
CA VAL A 282 0.29 1.76 2.24
C VAL A 282 1.78 1.79 1.95
N SER A 283 2.21 2.36 0.83
CA SER A 283 3.63 2.55 0.53
C SER A 283 4.04 4.00 0.75
N ILE A 284 5.31 4.23 1.07
CA ILE A 284 5.89 5.56 0.88
C ILE A 284 5.76 6.01 -0.58
N TYR A 285 5.67 7.31 -0.79
CA TYR A 285 5.63 7.91 -2.13
C TYR A 285 6.72 8.97 -2.27
N PRO A 286 7.91 8.58 -2.76
CA PRO A 286 8.96 9.54 -3.08
C PRO A 286 8.46 10.62 -4.05
N ASN A 287 8.89 11.86 -3.85
CA ASN A 287 8.45 12.99 -4.66
C ASN A 287 9.52 14.10 -4.68
N GLU A 288 9.51 14.94 -5.71
CA GLU A 288 10.51 16.01 -5.91
C GLU A 288 10.51 17.06 -4.79
N ALA A 289 9.38 17.24 -4.10
CA ALA A 289 9.24 18.22 -3.03
C ALA A 289 9.67 17.66 -1.66
N HIS A 290 10.09 16.38 -1.60
CA HIS A 290 10.41 15.67 -0.36
C HIS A 290 9.31 15.77 0.72
N ARG A 291 8.04 15.92 0.29
CA ARG A 291 6.88 15.91 1.17
C ARG A 291 6.67 14.52 1.74
N ASN A 292 6.09 14.44 2.93
CA ASN A 292 5.80 13.17 3.59
C ASN A 292 4.55 12.53 2.97
N MET A 293 4.73 11.86 1.84
CA MET A 293 3.64 11.34 1.02
C MET A 293 3.57 9.82 1.04
N TYR A 294 2.34 9.32 0.92
CA TYR A 294 2.02 7.91 0.93
C TYR A 294 1.04 7.58 -0.19
N ARG A 295 1.17 6.39 -0.77
CA ARG A 295 0.17 5.79 -1.65
C ARG A 295 -0.57 4.72 -0.87
N ILE A 296 -1.89 4.80 -0.84
CA ILE A 296 -2.78 3.82 -0.24
C ILE A 296 -3.53 3.11 -1.37
N SER A 297 -3.50 1.78 -1.39
CA SER A 297 -4.18 0.95 -2.37
C SER A 297 -4.97 -0.15 -1.66
N PHE A 298 -6.23 -0.37 -2.04
CA PHE A 298 -7.07 -1.39 -1.41
C PHE A 298 -8.19 -1.85 -2.34
N MET A 299 -8.76 -3.02 -2.07
CA MET A 299 -10.00 -3.48 -2.66
C MET A 299 -11.19 -2.96 -1.86
N GLN A 300 -12.16 -2.38 -2.54
CA GLN A 300 -13.39 -1.83 -1.97
C GLN A 300 -14.60 -2.65 -2.44
N ASP A 301 -15.42 -3.14 -1.52
CA ASP A 301 -16.80 -3.59 -1.77
C ASP A 301 -17.75 -2.50 -1.23
N TYR A 302 -18.44 -1.82 -2.13
CA TYR A 302 -19.39 -0.75 -1.81
C TYR A 302 -20.80 -1.17 -2.18
N LYS A 303 -21.73 -0.98 -1.25
CA LYS A 303 -23.17 -1.18 -1.45
C LYS A 303 -23.92 0.02 -0.91
N ALA A 304 -24.89 0.51 -1.66
CA ALA A 304 -25.81 1.55 -1.25
C ALA A 304 -27.25 1.07 -1.36
N THR A 305 -28.07 1.45 -0.38
CA THR A 305 -29.50 1.20 -0.36
C THR A 305 -30.24 2.52 -0.12
N LEU A 306 -31.32 2.73 -0.86
CA LEU A 306 -32.21 3.88 -0.71
C LEU A 306 -33.61 3.37 -0.36
N LYS A 307 -34.15 3.78 0.79
CA LYS A 307 -35.48 3.36 1.29
C LYS A 307 -35.66 1.84 1.30
N GLY A 308 -34.64 1.13 1.78
CA GLY A 308 -34.63 -0.34 1.90
C GLY A 308 -34.43 -1.11 0.59
N LYS A 309 -34.17 -0.43 -0.54
CA LYS A 309 -33.91 -1.08 -1.84
C LYS A 309 -32.47 -0.83 -2.29
N PRO A 310 -31.76 -1.84 -2.84
CA PRO A 310 -30.44 -1.63 -3.44
C PRO A 310 -30.49 -0.55 -4.53
N SER A 311 -29.64 0.46 -4.43
CA SER A 311 -29.53 1.55 -5.42
C SER A 311 -28.25 1.45 -6.23
N PHE A 312 -27.15 0.97 -5.63
CA PHE A 312 -25.86 0.82 -6.31
C PHE A 312 -24.97 -0.21 -5.60
N SER A 313 -24.15 -0.93 -6.36
CA SER A 313 -23.10 -1.78 -5.83
C SER A 313 -21.89 -1.81 -6.75
N SER A 314 -20.69 -1.84 -6.19
CA SER A 314 -19.45 -1.95 -6.96
C SER A 314 -18.36 -2.63 -6.15
N VAL A 315 -17.56 -3.46 -6.82
CA VAL A 315 -16.30 -3.99 -6.27
C VAL A 315 -15.16 -3.53 -7.16
N GLY A 316 -14.09 -2.98 -6.58
CA GLY A 316 -12.95 -2.51 -7.36
C GLY A 316 -11.77 -2.08 -6.52
N LYS A 317 -10.62 -1.96 -7.19
CA LYS A 317 -9.40 -1.38 -6.61
C LYS A 317 -9.56 0.13 -6.49
N LYS A 318 -9.14 0.66 -5.35
CA LYS A 318 -9.05 2.09 -5.06
C LYS A 318 -7.60 2.46 -4.85
N ASP A 319 -7.19 3.61 -5.38
CA ASP A 319 -5.88 4.20 -5.13
C ASP A 319 -6.05 5.62 -4.61
N MET A 320 -5.38 5.94 -3.51
CA MET A 320 -5.38 7.24 -2.87
C MET A 320 -3.94 7.69 -2.63
N TYR A 321 -3.68 8.97 -2.84
CA TYR A 321 -2.37 9.57 -2.61
C TYR A 321 -2.55 10.65 -1.57
N VAL A 322 -1.81 10.51 -0.48
CA VAL A 322 -1.99 11.36 0.70
C VAL A 322 -0.66 11.98 1.09
N VAL A 323 -0.75 13.12 1.76
CA VAL A 323 0.36 13.78 2.43
C VAL A 323 0.06 13.89 3.92
N LEU A 324 1.10 13.75 4.74
CA LEU A 324 1.04 14.03 6.17
C LEU A 324 1.58 15.44 6.42
N GLU A 325 0.71 16.34 6.87
CA GLU A 325 1.05 17.73 7.20
C GLU A 325 0.38 18.14 8.51
N ASN A 326 1.15 18.74 9.42
CA ASN A 326 0.67 19.22 10.73
C ASN A 326 -0.10 18.14 11.53
N GLY A 327 0.40 16.90 11.50
CA GLY A 327 -0.21 15.77 12.21
C GLY A 327 -1.53 15.28 11.61
N LYS A 328 -1.84 15.63 10.35
CA LYS A 328 -3.08 15.22 9.66
C LYS A 328 -2.77 14.60 8.31
N MET A 329 -3.57 13.60 7.94
CA MET A 329 -3.59 13.05 6.59
C MET A 329 -4.46 13.92 5.68
N LYS A 330 -3.93 14.29 4.51
CA LYS A 330 -4.63 15.03 3.45
C LYS A 330 -4.55 14.30 2.12
N ILE A 331 -5.68 14.08 1.47
CA ILE A 331 -5.81 13.39 0.18
C ILE A 331 -5.54 14.39 -0.94
N LEU A 332 -4.57 14.07 -1.78
CA LEU A 332 -4.16 14.84 -2.97
C LEU A 332 -4.78 14.30 -4.26
N SER A 333 -5.09 12.99 -4.30
CA SER A 333 -5.75 12.37 -5.45
C SER A 333 -6.40 11.07 -5.05
N GLU A 334 -7.54 10.75 -5.67
CA GLU A 334 -8.21 9.45 -5.51
C GLU A 334 -8.79 8.95 -6.83
N ARG A 335 -8.82 7.62 -6.99
CA ARG A 335 -9.57 6.93 -8.04
C ARG A 335 -10.31 5.74 -7.48
#